data_AF-A0A0K9YR16-F1
#
_entry.id   AF-A0A0K9YR16-F1
#
_cell.length_a   1.000
_cell.length_b   1.000
_cell.length_c   1.000
_cell.angle_alpha   90.00
_cell.angle_beta   90.00
_cell.angle_gamma   90.00
#
_symmetry.space_group_name_H-M   'P 1'
#
loop_
_entity.id
_entity.type
_entity.pdbx_description
1 polymer ?
#
loop_
_entity_poly.entity_id
_entity_poly.type
_entity_poly.pdbx_seq_one_letter_code
_entity_poly.pdbx_strand_id
1 'polypeptide(L)'
;MICVWCNEDKARETTKECYWILPDGASTVKILQVPAMECLDCGIYLEDDLNEKVEDKIYTSDLSGYSDVFTYEELMNAPTI
;
A
#
# COMPACT_ATOMS: atom_id res chain seq x y z
N MET A 1 -19.62 -2.01 -1.15
CA MET A 1 -18.82 -2.37 -2.33
C MET A 1 -18.72 -3.88 -2.38
N ILE A 2 -18.65 -4.44 -3.59
CA ILE A 2 -18.56 -5.90 -3.77
C ILE A 2 -17.13 -6.35 -3.46
N CYS A 3 -16.98 -7.28 -2.52
CA CYS A 3 -15.68 -7.88 -2.20
C CYS A 3 -15.19 -8.71 -3.39
N VAL A 4 -13.98 -8.46 -3.86
CA VAL A 4 -13.41 -9.17 -5.02
C VAL A 4 -13.11 -10.66 -4.75
N TRP A 5 -13.05 -11.08 -3.49
CA TRP A 5 -12.77 -12.46 -3.12
C TRP A 5 -14.03 -13.32 -2.92
N CYS A 6 -15.08 -12.78 -2.28
CA CYS A 6 -16.32 -13.52 -2.03
C CYS A 6 -17.53 -13.04 -2.82
N ASN A 7 -17.42 -11.95 -3.59
CA ASN A 7 -18.51 -11.33 -4.35
C ASN A 7 -19.72 -10.85 -3.52
N GLU A 8 -19.58 -10.74 -2.21
CA GLU A 8 -20.61 -10.19 -1.32
C GLU A 8 -20.47 -8.67 -1.20
N ASP A 9 -21.58 -7.95 -1.09
CA ASP A 9 -21.61 -6.48 -0.88
C ASP A 9 -21.34 -6.12 0.59
N LYS A 10 -20.18 -6.56 1.09
CA LYS A 10 -19.74 -6.38 2.48
C LYS A 10 -18.33 -5.79 2.57
N ALA A 11 -17.76 -5.37 1.44
CA ALA A 11 -16.48 -4.67 1.44
C ALA A 11 -16.68 -3.16 1.69
N ARG A 12 -15.81 -2.60 2.53
CA ARG A 12 -15.73 -1.18 2.87
C ARG A 12 -14.30 -0.68 2.78
N GLU A 13 -14.13 0.61 2.52
CA GLU A 13 -12.82 1.26 2.57
C GLU A 13 -12.29 1.25 4.00
N THR A 14 -11.00 1.01 4.13
CA THR A 14 -10.25 1.10 5.38
C THR A 14 -8.82 1.53 5.06
N THR A 15 -7.97 1.55 6.08
CA THR A 15 -6.52 1.70 5.89
C THR A 15 -5.78 0.60 6.62
N LYS A 16 -4.62 0.20 6.08
CA LYS A 16 -3.76 -0.82 6.68
C LYS A 16 -2.30 -0.38 6.68
N GLU A 17 -1.56 -0.82 7.69
CA GLU A 17 -0.11 -0.73 7.72
C GLU A 17 0.48 -1.93 6.95
N CYS A 18 1.31 -1.65 5.96
CA CYS A 18 1.86 -2.67 5.08
C CYS A 18 3.37 -2.49 4.93
N TYR A 19 4.06 -3.58 4.60
CA TYR A 19 5.51 -3.59 4.42
C TYR A 19 5.81 -3.88 2.95
N TRP A 20 6.59 -3.02 2.31
CA TRP A 20 7.10 -3.24 0.95
C TRP A 20 8.60 -3.46 0.97
N ILE A 21 9.07 -4.30 0.06
CA ILE A 21 10.48 -4.51 -0.19
C ILE A 21 10.95 -3.42 -1.16
N LEU A 22 12.08 -2.79 -0.86
CA LEU A 22 12.68 -1.80 -1.75
C LEU A 22 13.28 -2.50 -2.99
N PRO A 23 13.53 -1.76 -4.09
CA PRO A 23 14.12 -2.32 -5.31
C PRO A 23 15.49 -2.96 -5.11
N ASP A 24 16.16 -2.65 -3.99
CA ASP A 24 17.43 -3.27 -3.58
C ASP A 24 17.28 -4.74 -3.16
N GLY A 25 16.04 -5.23 -2.95
CA GLY A 25 15.71 -6.59 -2.56
C GLY A 25 16.16 -6.98 -1.15
N ALA A 26 16.73 -6.07 -0.38
CA ALA A 26 17.33 -6.32 0.93
C ALA A 26 16.65 -5.53 2.04
N SER A 27 16.17 -4.33 1.71
CA SER A 27 15.56 -3.40 2.66
C SER A 27 14.04 -3.43 2.54
N THR A 28 13.36 -3.19 3.65
CA THR A 28 11.89 -3.09 3.69
C THR A 28 11.47 -1.81 4.35
N VAL A 29 10.43 -1.18 3.80
CA VAL A 29 9.80 0.01 4.36
C VAL A 29 8.41 -0.33 4.89
N LYS A 30 8.03 0.28 6.00
CA LYS A 30 6.69 0.20 6.57
C LYS A 30 5.90 1.42 6.14
N ILE A 31 4.85 1.21 5.35
CA ILE A 31 3.95 2.26 4.90
C ILE A 31 2.67 2.21 5.73
N LEU A 32 2.40 3.32 6.42
CA LEU A 32 1.22 3.52 7.26
C LEU A 32 0.07 4.08 6.44
N GLN A 33 -1.15 3.85 6.93
CA GLN A 33 -2.38 4.42 6.37
C GLN A 33 -2.57 4.14 4.86
N VAL A 34 -2.11 2.98 4.38
CA VAL A 34 -2.32 2.61 2.98
C VAL A 34 -3.80 2.32 2.78
N PRO A 35 -4.46 2.90 1.75
CA PRO A 35 -5.83 2.57 1.43
C PRO A 35 -5.99 1.05 1.28
N ALA A 36 -7.08 0.50 1.79
CA ALA A 36 -7.33 -0.93 1.75
C ALA A 36 -8.83 -1.18 1.79
N MET A 37 -9.21 -2.41 1.53
CA MET A 37 -10.57 -2.88 1.54
C MET A 37 -10.75 -3.90 2.66
N GLU A 38 -11.73 -3.70 3.52
CA GLU A 38 -12.11 -4.62 4.57
C GLU A 38 -13.43 -5.30 4.20
N CYS A 39 -13.40 -6.62 4.08
CA CYS A 39 -14.60 -7.45 4.02
C CYS A 39 -14.81 -8.11 5.38
N LEU A 40 -16.04 -8.04 5.91
CA LEU A 40 -16.38 -8.67 7.20
C LEU A 40 -16.17 -10.18 7.21
N ASP A 41 -16.27 -10.84 6.04
CA ASP A 41 -16.14 -12.30 5.93
C ASP A 41 -14.73 -12.74 5.53
N CYS A 42 -13.97 -11.92 4.79
CA CYS A 42 -12.65 -12.30 4.25
C CYS A 42 -11.45 -11.60 4.91
N GLY A 43 -11.68 -10.49 5.61
CA GLY A 43 -10.64 -9.66 6.20
C GLY A 43 -10.20 -8.49 5.33
N ILE A 44 -9.03 -7.93 5.64
CA ILE A 44 -8.48 -6.73 5.01
C ILE A 44 -7.50 -7.10 3.89
N TYR A 45 -7.74 -6.56 2.70
CA TYR A 45 -6.94 -6.74 1.49
C TYR A 45 -6.61 -5.39 0.84
N LEU A 46 -5.57 -5.37 0.01
CA LEU A 46 -5.32 -4.26 -0.92
C LEU A 46 -5.78 -4.67 -2.30
N GLU A 47 -6.27 -3.71 -3.06
CA GLU A 47 -6.56 -3.93 -4.48
C GLU A 47 -5.25 -4.04 -5.27
N ASP A 48 -5.24 -4.87 -6.30
CA ASP A 48 -4.04 -5.13 -7.10
C ASP A 48 -3.49 -3.84 -7.73
N ASP A 49 -4.37 -2.99 -8.28
CA ASP A 49 -4.02 -1.67 -8.84
C ASP A 49 -3.32 -0.77 -7.83
N LEU A 50 -3.72 -0.85 -6.55
CA LEU A 50 -3.09 -0.06 -5.49
C LEU A 50 -1.72 -0.62 -5.13
N ASN A 51 -1.58 -1.95 -5.12
CA ASN A 51 -0.29 -2.59 -4.86
C ASN A 51 0.72 -2.25 -5.96
N GLU A 52 0.32 -2.36 -7.23
CA GLU A 52 1.14 -1.97 -8.39
C GLU A 52 1.54 -0.49 -8.32
N LYS A 53 0.58 0.40 -8.00
CA LYS A 53 0.85 1.83 -7.84
C LYS A 53 1.86 2.14 -6.74
N VAL A 54 1.79 1.44 -5.61
CA VAL A 54 2.74 1.61 -4.49
C VAL A 54 4.13 1.13 -4.91
N GLU A 55 4.21 -0.05 -5.52
CA GLU A 55 5.46 -0.60 -6.04
C GLU A 55 6.10 0.37 -7.04
N ASP A 56 5.38 0.78 -8.08
CA ASP A 56 5.86 1.75 -9.08
C ASP A 56 6.35 3.05 -8.44
N LYS A 57 5.66 3.54 -7.41
CA LYS A 57 6.13 4.74 -6.69
C LYS A 57 7.39 4.49 -5.89
N ILE A 58 7.52 3.36 -5.22
CA ILE A 58 8.77 3.01 -4.55
C ILE A 58 9.93 2.92 -5.56
N TYR A 59 9.69 2.34 -6.75
CA TYR A 59 10.70 2.22 -7.80
C TYR A 59 11.13 3.56 -8.41
N THR A 60 10.21 4.53 -8.49
CA THR A 60 10.45 5.82 -9.15
C THR A 60 10.78 6.97 -8.19
N SER A 61 10.65 6.77 -6.88
CA SER A 61 10.85 7.83 -5.88
C SER A 61 12.24 7.81 -5.25
N ASP A 62 12.78 8.99 -4.96
CA ASP A 62 13.97 9.14 -4.14
C ASP A 62 13.59 9.08 -2.65
N LEU A 63 13.71 7.88 -2.08
CA LEU A 63 13.45 7.61 -0.67
C LEU A 63 14.70 7.72 0.21
N SER A 64 15.84 8.19 -0.32
CA SER A 64 17.11 8.23 0.42
C SER A 64 17.09 9.08 1.70
N GLY A 65 16.20 10.08 1.75
CA GLY A 65 15.99 10.95 2.91
C GLY A 65 14.84 10.53 3.85
N TYR A 66 14.10 9.46 3.52
CA TYR A 66 12.97 9.00 4.31
C TYR A 66 13.41 7.99 5.37
N SER A 67 12.67 7.91 6.48
CA SER A 67 12.81 6.82 7.45
C SER A 67 12.29 5.50 6.88
N ASP A 68 12.62 4.38 7.52
CA ASP A 68 12.03 3.06 7.17
C ASP A 68 10.52 2.97 7.46
N VAL A 69 9.93 4.00 8.06
CA VAL A 69 8.50 4.11 8.35
C VAL A 69 7.98 5.47 7.88
N PHE A 70 6.96 5.47 7.03
CA PHE A 70 6.27 6.68 6.54
C PHE A 70 4.82 6.33 6.15
N THR A 71 4.01 7.31 5.81
CA THR A 71 2.62 7.17 5.39
C THR A 71 2.49 7.02 3.88
N TYR A 72 1.36 6.47 3.42
CA TYR A 72 1.05 6.39 1.99
C TYR A 72 1.08 7.78 1.32
N GLU A 73 0.58 8.80 2.00
CA GLU A 73 0.60 10.18 1.49
C GLU A 73 2.03 10.72 1.34
N GLU A 74 2.92 10.42 2.28
CA GLU A 74 4.34 10.79 2.18
C GLU A 74 5.03 10.12 0.99
N LEU A 75 4.73 8.84 0.70
CA LEU A 75 5.23 8.16 -0.50
C LEU A 75 4.72 8.82 -1.78
N MET A 76 3.42 9.12 -1.84
CA MET A 76 2.81 9.70 -3.05
C MET A 76 3.33 11.11 -3.34
N ASN A 77 3.77 11.84 -2.31
CA ASN A 77 4.38 13.17 -2.43
C ASN A 77 5.92 13.13 -2.52
N ALA A 78 6.53 11.94 -2.48
CA ALA A 78 7.98 11.81 -2.57
C ALA A 78 8.49 12.31 -3.93
N PRO A 79 9.67 12.94 -3.97
CA PRO A 79 10.28 13.37 -5.21
C PRO A 79 10.58 12.15 -6.09
N THR A 80 10.30 12.25 -7.39
CA THR A 80 10.63 11.22 -8.37
C THR A 80 12.02 11.45 -8.97
N ILE A 81 12.74 10.37 -9.24
CA ILE A 81 14.07 10.35 -9.84
C ILE A 81 13.97 10.50 -11.36
#